data_AF-A0A2R6XUU4-F1
#
_entry.id   AF-A0A2R6XUU4-F1
#
_cell.length_a   1.000
_cell.length_b   1.000
_cell.length_c   1.000
_cell.angle_alpha   90.00
_cell.angle_beta   90.00
_cell.angle_gamma   90.00
#
_symmetry.space_group_name_H-M   'P 1'
#
loop_
_entity.id
_entity.type
_entity.pdbx_description
1 polymer ?
#
loop_
_entity_poly.entity_id
_entity_poly.type
_entity_poly.pdbx_seq_one_letter_code
_entity_poly.pdbx_strand_id
1 'polypeptide(L)'
;MTCVTVVVRFVEVCLLEHELTESGFQIEPEMQGFPQHVREKSGIAEAYTLMVLVAPHLVPQNYSSEDGKADHSFFYNKIYPLIPEINAAVDKINDILSYYKEFEDEDECMAYISSTAKLKQITTYEVLDDLMDEMVETRKNCMAIAERSGSREVVATVAAFFQGYISFHFTWNSRYKLRELFGDDWFAGDCV
;
A
#
# COMPACT_ATOMS: atom_id res chain seq x y z
N MET A 1 -18.19 2.19 -9.36
CA MET A 1 -18.75 1.88 -8.02
C MET A 1 -17.66 1.64 -6.98
N THR A 2 -16.50 1.08 -7.35
CA THR A 2 -15.43 0.68 -6.42
C THR A 2 -14.85 1.83 -5.58
N CYS A 3 -14.44 2.96 -6.17
CA CYS A 3 -13.85 4.06 -5.39
C CYS A 3 -14.80 4.65 -4.33
N VAL A 4 -16.11 4.73 -4.61
CA VAL A 4 -17.11 5.23 -3.64
C VAL A 4 -17.19 4.29 -2.44
N THR A 5 -17.22 2.99 -2.67
CA THR A 5 -17.23 1.98 -1.60
C THR A 5 -15.98 2.07 -0.74
N VAL A 6 -14.80 2.25 -1.35
CA VAL A 6 -13.54 2.38 -0.60
C VAL A 6 -13.56 3.60 0.31
N VAL A 7 -14.03 4.76 -0.17
CA VAL A 7 -14.10 5.99 0.65
C VAL A 7 -15.07 5.83 1.82
N VAL A 8 -16.22 5.19 1.62
CA VAL A 8 -17.18 4.96 2.72
C VAL A 8 -16.58 4.04 3.79
N ARG A 9 -15.89 2.97 3.40
CA ARG A 9 -15.18 2.07 4.33
C ARG A 9 -14.05 2.76 5.08
N PHE A 10 -13.34 3.65 4.41
CA PHE A 10 -12.30 4.47 5.03
C PHE A 10 -12.88 5.39 6.12
N VAL A 11 -13.98 6.08 5.85
CA VAL A 11 -14.65 6.92 6.87
C VAL A 11 -15.17 6.08 8.04
N GLU A 12 -15.76 4.93 7.76
CA GLU A 12 -16.25 3.99 8.79
C GLU A 12 -15.11 3.54 9.72
N VAL A 13 -13.97 3.15 9.16
CA VAL A 13 -12.85 2.66 9.98
C VAL A 13 -12.16 3.78 10.76
N CYS A 14 -12.07 4.99 10.23
CA CYS A 14 -11.54 6.13 11.00
C CYS A 14 -12.39 6.41 12.25
N LEU A 15 -13.72 6.29 12.13
CA LEU A 15 -14.60 6.39 13.30
C LEU A 15 -14.39 5.22 14.26
N LEU A 16 -14.24 3.99 13.74
CA LEU A 16 -13.94 2.83 14.56
C LEU A 16 -12.61 2.97 15.32
N GLU A 17 -11.52 3.40 14.66
CA GLU A 17 -10.21 3.61 15.29
C GLU A 17 -10.29 4.64 16.43
N HIS A 18 -11.08 5.70 16.25
CA HIS A 18 -11.36 6.67 17.30
C HIS A 18 -12.08 6.03 18.50
N GLU A 19 -13.17 5.30 18.27
CA GLU A 19 -13.94 4.64 19.34
C GLU A 19 -13.12 3.56 20.07
N LEU A 20 -12.27 2.82 19.37
CA LEU A 20 -11.35 1.83 19.95
C LEU A 20 -10.32 2.51 20.86
N THR A 21 -9.80 3.66 20.44
CA THR A 21 -8.87 4.46 21.24
C THR A 21 -9.55 4.98 22.50
N GLU A 22 -10.73 5.60 22.38
CA GLU A 22 -11.49 6.16 23.52
C GLU A 22 -11.94 5.09 24.52
N SER A 23 -12.26 3.89 24.05
CA SER A 23 -12.65 2.76 24.91
C SER A 23 -11.48 2.06 25.61
N GLY A 24 -10.24 2.42 25.28
CA GLY A 24 -9.04 1.76 25.79
C GLY A 24 -8.88 0.33 25.27
N PHE A 25 -9.43 0.03 24.10
CA PHE A 25 -9.39 -1.30 23.49
C PHE A 25 -7.95 -1.83 23.41
N GLN A 26 -7.78 -3.10 23.77
CA GLN A 26 -6.49 -3.80 23.66
C GLN A 26 -6.63 -4.97 22.70
N ILE A 27 -5.59 -5.19 21.91
CA ILE A 27 -5.51 -6.31 20.98
C ILE A 27 -5.15 -7.57 21.76
N GLU A 28 -5.97 -8.61 21.63
CA GLU A 28 -5.78 -9.90 22.28
C GLU A 28 -5.19 -10.95 21.31
N PRO A 29 -4.43 -11.95 21.80
CA PRO A 29 -3.75 -12.94 20.96
C PRO A 29 -4.64 -13.70 19.96
N GLU A 30 -5.93 -13.87 20.24
CA GLU A 30 -6.87 -14.56 19.35
C GLU A 30 -7.28 -13.71 18.15
N MET A 31 -6.97 -12.41 18.15
CA MET A 31 -7.39 -11.42 17.14
C MET A 31 -6.42 -11.33 15.95
N GLN A 32 -5.85 -12.45 15.52
CA GLN A 32 -4.81 -12.49 14.49
C GLN A 32 -5.19 -11.80 13.17
N GLY A 33 -6.47 -11.83 12.76
CA GLY A 33 -6.95 -11.17 11.55
C GLY A 33 -7.31 -9.69 11.70
N PHE A 34 -7.32 -9.17 12.93
CA PHE A 34 -7.85 -7.83 13.22
C PHE A 34 -6.96 -6.70 12.68
N PRO A 35 -5.63 -6.69 12.86
CA PRO A 35 -4.79 -5.60 12.34
C PRO A 35 -4.89 -5.49 10.82
N GLN A 36 -4.84 -6.62 10.11
CA GLN A 36 -4.99 -6.65 8.66
C GLN A 36 -6.37 -6.12 8.23
N HIS A 37 -7.44 -6.51 8.93
CA HIS A 37 -8.79 -6.05 8.62
C HIS A 37 -8.97 -4.53 8.76
N VAL A 38 -8.41 -3.95 9.82
CA VAL A 38 -8.42 -2.49 10.02
C VAL A 38 -7.57 -1.84 8.92
N ARG A 39 -6.36 -2.36 8.70
CA ARG A 39 -5.38 -1.80 7.75
C ARG A 39 -5.88 -1.73 6.31
N GLU A 40 -6.56 -2.78 5.83
CA GLU A 40 -7.13 -2.83 4.48
C GLU A 40 -8.20 -1.73 4.25
N LYS A 41 -8.86 -1.29 5.32
CA LYS A 41 -9.88 -0.23 5.25
C LYS A 41 -9.26 1.15 5.44
N SER A 42 -8.34 1.31 6.41
CA SER A 42 -7.76 2.60 6.76
C SER A 42 -6.67 3.04 5.78
N GLY A 43 -6.07 2.08 5.07
CA GLY A 43 -5.03 2.33 4.08
C GLY A 43 -5.45 3.00 2.78
N ILE A 44 -6.74 2.97 2.47
CA ILE A 44 -7.31 3.45 1.19
C ILE A 44 -6.61 2.89 -0.07
N ALA A 45 -5.87 1.78 0.07
CA ALA A 45 -4.96 1.27 -0.95
C ALA A 45 -5.67 0.92 -2.25
N GLU A 46 -6.87 0.33 -2.17
CA GLU A 46 -7.66 0.00 -3.35
C GLU A 46 -7.99 1.23 -4.21
N ALA A 47 -8.30 2.39 -3.59
CA ALA A 47 -8.54 3.60 -4.38
C ALA A 47 -7.24 4.10 -5.03
N TYR A 48 -6.12 4.05 -4.30
CA TYR A 48 -4.81 4.43 -4.82
C TYR A 48 -4.39 3.56 -6.01
N THR A 49 -4.51 2.24 -5.85
CA THR A 49 -4.23 1.24 -6.88
C THR A 49 -5.10 1.42 -8.10
N LEU A 50 -6.40 1.69 -7.92
CA LEU A 50 -7.28 2.00 -9.04
C LEU A 50 -6.77 3.24 -9.78
N MET A 51 -6.37 4.32 -9.10
CA MET A 51 -5.82 5.50 -9.77
C MET A 51 -4.53 5.20 -10.55
N VAL A 52 -3.67 4.32 -10.03
CA VAL A 52 -2.44 3.87 -10.72
C VAL A 52 -2.80 3.07 -11.98
N LEU A 53 -3.71 2.10 -11.87
CA LEU A 53 -4.01 1.13 -12.93
C LEU A 53 -5.04 1.61 -13.96
N VAL A 54 -5.92 2.54 -13.58
CA VAL A 54 -6.94 3.15 -14.46
C VAL A 54 -6.53 4.53 -14.97
N ALA A 55 -5.25 4.89 -14.82
CA ALA A 55 -4.74 6.15 -15.34
C ALA A 55 -4.95 6.24 -16.86
N PRO A 56 -5.22 7.44 -17.43
CA PRO A 56 -5.53 7.61 -18.85
C PRO A 56 -4.47 7.12 -19.86
N HIS A 57 -3.25 6.80 -19.40
CA HIS A 57 -2.21 6.20 -20.24
C HIS A 57 -2.28 4.67 -20.27
N LEU A 58 -2.86 4.04 -19.24
CA LEU A 58 -3.18 2.60 -19.18
C LEU A 58 -4.62 2.30 -19.60
N VAL A 59 -5.48 3.33 -19.60
CA VAL A 59 -6.83 3.34 -20.14
C VAL A 59 -6.71 4.04 -21.48
N PRO A 60 -6.42 3.34 -22.60
CA PRO A 60 -6.22 4.01 -23.86
C PRO A 60 -7.48 4.84 -24.18
N GLN A 61 -7.31 6.01 -24.81
CA GLN A 61 -8.42 6.61 -25.56
C GLN A 61 -8.98 5.67 -26.66
N ASN A 62 -8.32 4.52 -26.85
CA ASN A 62 -8.74 3.38 -27.64
C ASN A 62 -9.38 2.24 -26.83
N TYR A 63 -10.30 2.59 -25.94
CA TYR A 63 -11.68 2.06 -25.83
C TYR A 63 -12.39 1.73 -27.17
N SER A 64 -11.69 1.44 -28.26
CA SER A 64 -12.17 1.57 -29.64
C SER A 64 -11.97 0.31 -30.46
N SER A 65 -11.94 -0.86 -29.83
CA SER A 65 -12.53 -2.02 -30.53
C SER A 65 -13.99 -1.68 -30.82
N GLU A 66 -14.46 -1.87 -32.05
CA GLU A 66 -15.82 -1.48 -32.47
C GLU A 66 -16.94 -2.06 -31.56
N ASP A 67 -16.62 -3.08 -30.75
CA ASP A 67 -17.51 -3.76 -29.80
C ASP A 67 -17.08 -3.68 -28.31
N GLY A 68 -15.95 -3.05 -27.96
CA GLY A 68 -15.45 -2.86 -26.59
C GLY A 68 -15.05 -4.13 -25.82
N LYS A 69 -15.15 -5.32 -26.43
CA LYS A 69 -14.95 -6.61 -25.73
C LYS A 69 -13.47 -6.96 -25.55
N ALA A 70 -12.63 -6.62 -26.53
CA ALA A 70 -11.19 -6.88 -26.46
C ALA A 70 -10.54 -6.11 -25.30
N ASP A 71 -10.97 -4.87 -25.10
CA ASP A 71 -10.40 -3.97 -24.12
C ASP A 71 -10.86 -4.31 -22.68
N HIS A 72 -12.12 -4.73 -22.53
CA HIS A 72 -12.62 -5.33 -21.29
C HIS A 72 -11.84 -6.60 -20.94
N SER A 73 -11.64 -7.50 -21.90
CA SER A 73 -10.87 -8.74 -21.69
C SER A 73 -9.42 -8.45 -21.30
N PHE A 74 -8.77 -7.46 -21.91
CA PHE A 74 -7.41 -7.06 -21.54
C PHE A 74 -7.36 -6.57 -20.09
N PHE A 75 -8.23 -5.64 -19.69
CA PHE A 75 -8.26 -5.14 -18.32
C PHE A 75 -8.42 -6.28 -17.30
N TYR A 76 -9.47 -7.09 -17.42
CA TYR A 76 -9.74 -8.13 -16.42
C TYR A 76 -8.73 -9.28 -16.40
N ASN A 77 -8.12 -9.62 -17.55
CA ASN A 77 -7.17 -10.72 -17.60
C ASN A 77 -5.72 -10.29 -17.35
N LYS A 78 -5.36 -9.03 -17.63
CA LYS A 78 -3.97 -8.56 -17.62
C LYS A 78 -3.68 -7.48 -16.59
N ILE A 79 -4.66 -6.64 -16.25
CA ILE A 79 -4.48 -5.51 -15.32
C ILE A 79 -5.09 -5.81 -13.96
N TYR A 80 -6.33 -6.30 -13.92
CA TYR A 80 -7.06 -6.58 -12.68
C TYR A 80 -6.31 -7.49 -11.69
N PRO A 81 -5.53 -8.52 -12.12
CA PRO A 81 -4.73 -9.31 -11.20
C PRO A 81 -3.62 -8.53 -10.46
N LEU A 82 -3.25 -7.33 -10.92
CA LEU A 82 -2.31 -6.44 -10.21
C LEU A 82 -2.93 -5.79 -8.97
N ILE A 83 -4.27 -5.67 -8.90
CA ILE A 83 -4.94 -4.93 -7.82
C ILE A 83 -4.54 -5.42 -6.43
N PRO A 84 -4.67 -6.72 -6.09
CA PRO A 84 -4.32 -7.18 -4.75
C PRO A 84 -2.83 -6.98 -4.41
N GLU A 85 -1.93 -7.17 -5.38
CA GLU A 85 -0.48 -7.01 -5.15
C GLU A 85 -0.09 -5.53 -4.96
N ILE A 86 -0.66 -4.62 -5.75
CA ILE A 86 -0.40 -3.18 -5.57
C ILE A 86 -1.07 -2.68 -4.28
N ASN A 87 -2.24 -3.18 -3.90
CA ASN A 87 -2.84 -2.84 -2.61
C ASN A 87 -1.91 -3.22 -1.46
N ALA A 88 -1.39 -4.45 -1.47
CA ALA A 88 -0.42 -4.91 -0.49
C ALA A 88 0.86 -4.06 -0.52
N ALA A 89 1.34 -3.69 -1.71
CA ALA A 89 2.51 -2.81 -1.83
C ALA A 89 2.29 -1.42 -1.23
N VAL A 90 1.13 -0.80 -1.50
CA VAL A 90 0.77 0.51 -0.94
C VAL A 90 0.78 0.44 0.58
N ASP A 91 0.11 -0.56 1.16
CA ASP A 91 0.02 -0.68 2.60
C ASP A 91 1.37 -0.95 3.25
N LYS A 92 2.11 -1.94 2.74
CA LYS A 92 3.42 -2.35 3.29
C LYS A 92 4.48 -1.27 3.14
N ILE A 93 4.58 -0.60 1.98
CA ILE A 93 5.55 0.49 1.80
C ILE A 93 5.26 1.61 2.79
N ASN A 94 3.98 1.93 3.01
CA ASN A 94 3.62 2.93 3.98
C ASN A 94 4.01 2.50 5.38
N ASP A 95 3.66 1.28 5.82
CA ASP A 95 3.99 0.79 7.17
C ASP A 95 5.51 0.72 7.43
N ILE A 96 6.30 0.30 6.43
CA ILE A 96 7.77 0.26 6.51
C ILE A 96 8.35 1.66 6.62
N LEU A 97 7.94 2.59 5.75
CA LEU A 97 8.53 3.93 5.66
C LEU A 97 7.92 4.92 6.66
N SER A 98 6.76 4.59 7.22
CA SER A 98 6.17 5.33 8.33
C SER A 98 6.74 4.86 9.66
N TYR A 99 7.17 3.59 9.81
CA TYR A 99 7.61 3.00 11.07
C TYR A 99 8.39 3.95 12.00
N TYR A 100 9.38 4.69 11.48
CA TYR A 100 10.16 5.64 12.29
C TYR A 100 9.30 6.71 12.99
N LYS A 101 8.38 7.37 12.26
CA LYS A 101 7.53 8.39 12.88
C LYS A 101 6.53 7.79 13.87
N GLU A 102 6.07 6.56 13.62
CA GLU A 102 5.10 5.85 14.48
C GLU A 102 5.76 5.32 15.74
N PHE A 103 7.04 4.95 15.64
CA PHE A 103 7.84 4.50 16.77
C PHE A 103 8.14 5.64 17.75
N GLU A 104 8.37 6.85 17.25
CA GLU A 104 8.60 8.03 18.07
C GLU A 104 7.31 8.62 18.68
N ASP A 105 6.15 8.43 18.03
CA ASP A 105 4.86 8.92 18.51
C ASP A 105 4.10 7.81 19.29
N GLU A 106 4.16 7.85 20.63
CA GLU A 106 3.57 6.84 21.54
C GLU A 106 2.04 6.64 21.39
N ASP A 107 1.35 7.55 20.71
CA ASP A 107 -0.11 7.53 20.50
C ASP A 107 -0.57 6.58 19.38
N GLU A 108 0.35 6.02 18.56
CA GLU A 108 0.00 5.13 17.44
C GLU A 108 -0.12 3.65 17.87
N CYS A 109 -0.85 3.41 18.97
CA CYS A 109 -1.03 2.08 19.57
C CYS A 109 -1.69 1.03 18.64
N MET A 110 -2.34 1.49 17.56
CA MET A 110 -3.03 0.70 16.55
C MET A 110 -2.29 0.61 15.21
N ALA A 111 -1.06 1.13 15.12
CA ALA A 111 -0.21 0.93 13.96
C ALA A 111 -0.07 -0.57 13.65
N TYR A 112 -0.01 -0.92 12.36
CA TYR A 112 -0.01 -2.32 11.92
C TYR A 112 1.16 -3.11 12.52
N ILE A 113 2.36 -2.54 12.49
CA ILE A 113 3.58 -3.18 13.01
C ILE A 113 3.45 -3.41 14.52
N SER A 114 3.07 -2.39 15.29
CA SER A 114 2.89 -2.46 16.74
C SER A 114 1.82 -3.48 17.13
N SER A 115 0.70 -3.49 16.41
CA SER A 115 -0.41 -4.43 16.63
C SER A 115 0.00 -5.87 16.34
N THR A 116 0.72 -6.10 15.25
CA THR A 116 1.21 -7.41 14.83
C THR A 116 2.27 -7.95 15.78
N ALA A 117 3.18 -7.09 16.24
CA ALA A 117 4.22 -7.45 17.22
C ALA A 117 3.61 -7.95 18.53
N LYS A 118 2.60 -7.22 19.04
CA LYS A 118 1.82 -7.62 20.24
C LYS A 118 1.18 -9.00 20.06
N LEU A 119 0.53 -9.25 18.92
CA LEU A 119 -0.16 -10.51 18.62
C LEU A 119 0.77 -11.71 18.48
N LYS A 120 1.90 -11.51 17.79
CA LYS A 120 2.90 -12.55 17.54
C LYS A 120 3.84 -12.75 18.74
N GLN A 121 3.79 -11.88 19.75
CA GLN A 121 4.72 -11.84 20.89
C GLN A 121 6.19 -11.73 20.46
N ILE A 122 6.43 -10.93 19.42
CA ILE A 122 7.77 -10.61 18.89
C ILE A 122 7.97 -9.10 18.94
N THR A 123 9.20 -8.65 18.65
CA THR A 123 9.51 -7.23 18.59
C THR A 123 8.94 -6.57 17.33
N THR A 124 8.72 -5.26 17.38
CA THR A 124 8.35 -4.46 16.20
C THR A 124 9.42 -4.51 15.12
N TYR A 125 10.68 -4.65 15.50
CA TYR A 125 11.80 -4.84 14.57
C TYR A 125 11.69 -6.15 13.79
N GLU A 126 11.35 -7.27 14.45
CA GLU A 126 11.13 -8.55 13.77
C GLU A 126 9.95 -8.47 12.78
N VAL A 127 8.86 -7.77 13.14
CA VAL A 127 7.75 -7.53 12.21
C VAL A 127 8.17 -6.65 11.03
N LEU A 128 8.98 -5.61 11.28
CA LEU A 128 9.50 -4.76 10.22
C LEU A 128 10.38 -5.55 9.24
N ASP A 129 11.24 -6.43 9.76
CA ASP A 129 12.10 -7.31 8.96
C ASP A 129 11.28 -8.27 8.09
N ASP A 130 10.28 -8.94 8.69
CA ASP A 130 9.30 -9.77 7.96
C ASP A 130 8.63 -8.97 6.82
N LEU A 131 8.20 -7.74 7.09
CA LEU A 131 7.53 -6.89 6.10
C LEU A 131 8.46 -6.46 4.96
N MET A 132 9.72 -6.16 5.26
CA MET A 132 10.72 -5.82 4.23
C MET A 132 10.96 -7.01 3.29
N ASP A 133 11.09 -8.22 3.84
CA ASP A 133 11.24 -9.44 3.06
C ASP A 133 9.99 -9.73 2.20
N GLU A 134 8.80 -9.61 2.79
CA GLU A 134 7.54 -9.74 2.06
C GLU A 134 7.41 -8.70 0.93
N MET A 135 7.88 -7.47 1.16
CA MET A 135 7.80 -6.39 0.17
C MET A 135 8.70 -6.67 -1.04
N VAL A 136 9.87 -7.27 -0.83
CA VAL A 136 10.72 -7.74 -1.94
C VAL A 136 9.93 -8.69 -2.84
N GLU A 137 9.18 -9.61 -2.26
CA GLU A 137 8.41 -10.60 -3.01
C GLU A 137 7.14 -10.04 -3.65
N THR A 138 6.42 -9.16 -2.95
CA THR A 138 5.30 -8.41 -3.53
C THR A 138 5.75 -7.59 -4.74
N ARG A 139 6.93 -6.94 -4.70
CA ARG A 139 7.47 -6.23 -5.87
C ARG A 139 7.76 -7.19 -7.03
N LYS A 140 8.38 -8.34 -6.78
CA LYS A 140 8.64 -9.34 -7.83
C LYS A 140 7.32 -9.84 -8.46
N ASN A 141 6.31 -10.11 -7.65
CA ASN A 141 4.99 -10.54 -8.12
C ASN A 141 4.33 -9.48 -9.00
N CYS A 142 4.29 -8.22 -8.54
CA CYS A 142 3.78 -7.08 -9.33
C CYS A 142 4.46 -7.01 -10.71
N MET A 143 5.79 -7.05 -10.75
CA MET A 143 6.55 -6.98 -12.01
C MET A 143 6.28 -8.20 -12.90
N ALA A 144 6.24 -9.40 -12.35
CA ALA A 144 5.95 -10.60 -13.11
C ALA A 144 4.52 -10.61 -13.70
N ILE A 145 3.52 -10.11 -12.96
CA ILE A 145 2.16 -9.93 -13.48
C ILE A 145 2.15 -8.88 -14.59
N ALA A 146 2.84 -7.75 -14.39
CA ALA A 146 2.94 -6.68 -15.37
C ALA A 146 3.58 -7.16 -16.67
N GLU A 147 4.65 -7.95 -16.60
CA GLU A 147 5.31 -8.54 -17.77
C GLU A 147 4.39 -9.51 -18.52
N ARG A 148 3.61 -10.33 -17.80
CA ARG A 148 2.59 -11.23 -18.40
C ARG A 148 1.45 -10.49 -19.13
N SER A 149 1.30 -9.19 -18.91
CA SER A 149 0.38 -8.36 -19.69
C SER A 149 0.79 -8.24 -21.16
N GLY A 150 2.09 -8.32 -21.45
CA GLY A 150 2.66 -8.06 -22.78
C GLY A 150 2.68 -6.58 -23.17
N SER A 151 2.29 -5.66 -22.29
CA SER A 151 2.30 -4.22 -22.53
C SER A 151 3.50 -3.57 -21.83
N ARG A 152 4.29 -2.83 -22.61
CA ARG A 152 5.43 -2.05 -22.09
C ARG A 152 4.96 -0.92 -21.19
N GLU A 153 3.79 -0.35 -21.48
CA GLU A 153 3.16 0.71 -20.71
C GLU A 153 2.80 0.20 -19.31
N VAL A 154 2.19 -0.98 -19.20
CA VAL A 154 1.85 -1.58 -17.89
C VAL A 154 3.11 -1.82 -17.05
N VAL A 155 4.16 -2.38 -17.64
CA VAL A 155 5.44 -2.60 -16.96
C VAL A 155 6.05 -1.28 -16.49
N ALA A 156 6.04 -0.25 -17.35
CA ALA A 156 6.56 1.07 -17.02
C ALA A 156 5.74 1.74 -15.90
N THR A 157 4.42 1.62 -15.91
CA THR A 157 3.56 2.20 -14.87
C THR A 157 3.77 1.53 -13.52
N VAL A 158 3.87 0.20 -13.47
CA VAL A 158 4.12 -0.52 -12.21
C VAL A 158 5.50 -0.17 -11.65
N ALA A 159 6.54 -0.11 -12.50
CA ALA A 159 7.86 0.32 -12.08
C ALA A 159 7.87 1.78 -11.57
N ALA A 160 7.19 2.68 -12.29
CA ALA A 160 7.05 4.09 -11.90
C ALA A 160 6.25 4.27 -10.60
N PHE A 161 5.26 3.41 -10.34
CA PHE A 161 4.53 3.39 -9.08
C PHE A 161 5.48 3.13 -7.91
N PHE A 162 6.26 2.05 -7.95
CA PHE A 162 7.21 1.75 -6.86
C PHE A 162 8.20 2.89 -6.65
N GLN A 163 8.80 3.37 -7.74
CA GLN A 163 9.75 4.48 -7.69
C GLN A 163 9.11 5.73 -7.05
N GLY A 164 7.98 6.16 -7.59
CA GLY A 164 7.30 7.38 -7.17
C GLY A 164 6.78 7.30 -5.75
N TYR A 165 6.20 6.16 -5.35
CA TYR A 165 5.61 6.00 -4.02
C TYR A 165 6.68 5.95 -2.94
N ILE A 166 7.81 5.28 -3.17
CA ILE A 166 8.96 5.29 -2.25
C ILE A 166 9.56 6.71 -2.19
N SER A 167 9.79 7.34 -3.35
CA SER A 167 10.32 8.71 -3.43
C SER A 167 9.49 9.72 -2.65
N PHE A 168 8.17 9.58 -2.73
CA PHE A 168 7.22 10.43 -2.02
C PHE A 168 7.43 10.38 -0.50
N HIS A 169 7.69 9.20 0.08
CA HIS A 169 7.93 9.07 1.52
C HIS A 169 9.24 9.74 1.94
N PHE A 170 10.32 9.57 1.17
CA PHE A 170 11.61 10.24 1.44
C PHE A 170 11.56 11.76 1.25
N THR A 171 10.73 12.24 0.33
CA THR A 171 10.63 13.68 0.04
C THR A 171 9.69 14.40 0.99
N TRP A 172 8.64 13.74 1.51
CA TRP A 172 7.72 14.34 2.49
C TRP A 172 8.25 14.24 3.94
N ASN A 173 9.39 14.88 4.17
CA ASN A 173 10.06 14.81 5.47
C ASN A 173 9.22 15.35 6.64
N SER A 174 8.38 16.35 6.41
CA SER A 174 7.52 16.89 7.48
C SER A 174 6.48 15.89 8.02
N ARG A 175 6.22 14.80 7.29
CA ARG A 175 5.34 13.70 7.72
C ARG A 175 6.14 12.49 8.22
N TYR A 176 7.08 11.99 7.41
CA TYR A 176 7.74 10.71 7.68
C TYR A 176 9.06 10.83 8.46
N LYS A 177 9.62 12.04 8.59
CA LYS A 177 10.83 12.33 9.36
C LYS A 177 12.08 11.51 8.95
N LEU A 178 12.06 10.83 7.79
CA LEU A 178 13.14 9.90 7.36
C LEU A 178 14.51 10.57 7.18
N ARG A 179 14.57 11.89 6.98
CA ARG A 179 15.86 12.59 6.91
C ARG A 179 16.59 12.65 8.24
N GLU A 180 15.87 12.51 9.36
CA GLU A 180 16.49 12.40 10.69
C GLU A 180 17.31 11.10 10.82
N LEU A 181 16.89 10.04 10.13
CA LEU A 181 17.60 8.75 10.09
C LEU A 181 18.74 8.74 9.06
N PHE A 182 18.45 9.18 7.84
CA PHE A 182 19.35 8.96 6.71
C PHE A 182 20.21 10.19 6.34
N GLY A 183 19.84 11.38 6.81
CA GLY A 183 20.45 12.66 6.40
C GLY A 183 19.86 13.22 5.10
N ASP A 184 20.18 14.50 4.82
CA ASP A 184 19.62 15.24 3.67
C ASP A 184 20.10 14.74 2.30
N ASP A 185 21.29 14.13 2.23
CA ASP A 185 21.94 13.74 0.97
C ASP A 185 21.69 12.28 0.57
N TRP A 186 20.94 11.51 1.37
CA TRP A 186 20.81 10.06 1.16
C TRP A 186 19.93 9.69 -0.04
N PHE A 187 18.91 10.49 -0.34
CA PHE A 187 17.94 10.18 -1.41
C PHE A 187 17.94 11.25 -2.50
N ALA A 188 18.44 10.90 -3.68
CA ALA A 188 18.56 11.81 -4.82
C ALA A 188 17.36 11.79 -5.78
N GLY A 189 16.29 11.05 -5.47
CA GLY A 189 15.07 10.97 -6.29
C GLY A 189 14.89 9.66 -7.07
N ASP A 190 15.92 8.82 -7.15
CA ASP A 190 15.91 7.53 -7.84
C ASP A 190 16.17 6.38 -6.85
N CYS A 191 15.31 5.36 -6.84
CA CYS A 191 15.57 4.08 -6.18
C CYS A 191 16.19 3.19 -7.27
N VAL A 192 17.42 2.72 -7.03
CA VAL A 192 18.16 1.87 -7.98
C VAL A 192 17.43 0.56 -8.24
#